data_AF-A0A8H6P471-F1
#
_entry.id   AF-A0A8H6P471-F1
#
_cell.length_a   1.000
_cell.length_b   1.000
_cell.length_c   1.000
_cell.angle_alpha   90.00
_cell.angle_beta   90.00
_cell.angle_gamma   90.00
#
_symmetry.space_group_name_H-M   'P 1'
#
loop_
_entity.id
_entity.type
_entity.pdbx_description
1 polymer ?
#
loop_
_entity_poly.entity_id
_entity_poly.type
_entity_poly.pdbx_seq_one_letter_code
_entity_poly.pdbx_strand_id
1 'polypeptide(L)'
;MRSATLFNRVVLVGTGSGIGPLLGHIQVPTCPFRLVWSTPNPVNTSGKDVVDAVYTAAPGAIVHDTKEQGRPDLVRQTWDAVQAFQAEAVIVISNEKSTKKVVYGMETRGVPPYGAIWDS
;
A
#
# COMPACT_ATOMS: atom_id res chain seq x y z
N MET A 1 0.70 -5.37 11.97
CA MET A 1 1.23 -6.15 10.83
C MET A 1 2.59 -6.71 11.20
N ARG A 2 2.75 -8.04 11.29
CA ARG A 2 4.04 -8.66 11.72
C ARG A 2 5.07 -8.77 10.60
N SER A 3 4.67 -9.00 9.35
CA SER A 3 5.61 -9.13 8.23
C SER A 3 6.51 -7.90 8.06
N ALA A 4 6.01 -6.69 8.36
CA ALA A 4 6.78 -5.46 8.28
C ALA A 4 7.99 -5.41 9.24
N THR A 5 7.97 -6.17 10.35
CA THR A 5 9.09 -6.18 11.31
C THR A 5 10.31 -6.93 10.80
N LEU A 6 10.22 -7.60 9.64
CA LEU A 6 11.33 -8.32 9.02
C LEU A 6 12.21 -7.41 8.15
N PHE A 7 11.81 -6.16 7.93
CA PHE A 7 12.43 -5.24 6.98
C PHE A 7 12.75 -3.89 7.61
N ASN A 8 13.80 -3.24 7.13
CA ASN A 8 14.17 -1.88 7.53
C ASN A 8 13.30 -0.82 6.86
N ARG A 9 12.71 -1.12 5.70
CA ARG A 9 11.85 -0.19 4.95
C ARG A 9 10.92 -0.91 3.99
N VAL A 10 9.64 -0.56 4.03
CA VAL A 10 8.61 -1.22 3.21
C VAL A 10 7.72 -0.25 2.45
N VAL A 11 7.18 -0.70 1.32
CA VAL A 11 6.02 -0.07 0.68
C VAL A 11 4.77 -0.86 1.07
N LEU A 12 3.79 -0.17 1.65
CA LEU A 12 2.46 -0.72 1.91
C LEU A 12 1.55 -0.36 0.74
N VAL A 13 0.84 -1.35 0.20
CA VAL A 13 -0.14 -1.17 -0.88
C VAL A 13 -1.52 -1.55 -0.36
N GLY A 14 -2.46 -0.60 -0.42
CA GLY A 14 -3.85 -0.81 -0.04
C GLY A 14 -4.81 -0.49 -1.19
N THR A 15 -5.93 -1.20 -1.28
CA THR A 15 -7.05 -0.76 -2.12
C THR A 15 -8.37 -0.75 -1.37
N GLY A 16 -9.20 0.27 -1.56
CA GLY A 16 -10.51 0.37 -0.91
C GLY A 16 -10.39 0.27 0.62
N SER A 17 -11.16 -0.64 1.22
CA SER A 17 -11.12 -0.95 2.66
C SER A 17 -9.83 -1.63 3.14
N GLY A 18 -8.92 -2.00 2.23
CA GLY A 18 -7.61 -2.56 2.55
C GLY A 18 -6.74 -1.64 3.43
N ILE A 19 -7.11 -0.37 3.60
CA ILE A 19 -6.49 0.53 4.57
C ILE A 19 -6.68 0.06 6.02
N GLY A 20 -7.82 -0.56 6.35
CA GLY A 20 -8.16 -0.94 7.74
C GLY A 20 -7.08 -1.79 8.42
N PRO A 21 -6.68 -2.93 7.83
CA PRO A 21 -5.58 -3.75 8.35
C PRO A 21 -4.21 -3.04 8.38
N LEU A 22 -4.01 -2.00 7.59
CA LEU A 22 -2.76 -1.21 7.56
C LEU A 22 -2.69 -0.19 8.69
N LEU A 23 -3.84 0.33 9.16
CA LEU A 23 -3.90 1.43 10.14
C LEU A 23 -3.10 1.15 11.42
N GLY A 24 -3.10 -0.09 11.92
CA GLY A 24 -2.33 -0.42 13.12
C GLY A 24 -0.82 -0.20 12.95
N HIS A 25 -0.25 -0.45 11.77
CA HIS A 25 1.15 -0.14 11.48
C HIS A 25 1.34 1.33 11.11
N ILE A 26 0.37 1.97 10.44
CA ILE A 26 0.45 3.41 10.11
C ILE A 26 0.48 4.25 11.39
N GLN A 27 -0.33 3.92 12.39
CA GLN A 27 -0.40 4.64 13.66
C GLN A 27 0.80 4.36 14.57
N VAL A 28 1.31 3.12 14.56
CA VAL A 28 2.49 2.71 15.33
C VAL A 28 3.46 1.97 14.40
N PRO A 29 4.29 2.72 13.64
CA PRO A 29 5.19 2.12 12.66
C PRO A 29 6.25 1.26 13.32
N THR A 30 6.42 0.04 12.81
CA THR A 30 7.52 -0.84 13.26
C THR A 30 8.80 -0.64 12.44
N CYS A 31 8.70 0.03 11.30
CA CYS A 31 9.81 0.46 10.45
C CYS A 31 9.37 1.64 9.58
N PRO A 32 10.31 2.39 8.97
CA PRO A 32 10.00 3.34 7.92
C PRO A 32 9.15 2.73 6.80
N PHE A 33 8.11 3.44 6.36
CA PHE A 33 7.26 2.96 5.29
C PHE A 33 6.82 4.07 4.33
N ARG A 34 6.38 3.65 3.14
CA ARG A 34 5.65 4.45 2.16
C ARG A 34 4.30 3.80 1.92
N LEU A 35 3.23 4.58 1.81
CA LEU A 35 1.90 4.06 1.47
C LEU A 35 1.55 4.37 0.02
N VAL A 36 1.01 3.38 -0.68
CA VAL A 36 0.26 3.52 -1.94
C VAL A 36 -1.16 3.02 -1.66
N TRP A 37 -2.13 3.93 -1.61
CA TRP A 37 -3.52 3.58 -1.30
C TRP A 37 -4.46 4.09 -2.38
N SER A 38 -5.10 3.17 -3.10
CA SER A 38 -6.05 3.48 -4.16
C SER A 38 -7.48 3.18 -3.72
N THR A 39 -8.34 4.20 -3.61
CA THR A 39 -9.73 4.03 -3.13
C THR A 39 -10.66 5.06 -3.78
N PRO A 40 -11.96 4.79 -3.97
CA PRO A 40 -12.90 5.83 -4.42
C PRO A 40 -13.24 6.78 -3.27
N ASN A 41 -13.08 8.08 -3.48
CA ASN A 41 -13.48 9.14 -2.56
C ASN A 41 -12.99 8.89 -1.11
N PRO A 42 -11.67 8.89 -0.86
CA PRO A 42 -11.08 8.46 0.41
C PRO A 42 -11.65 9.18 1.62
N VAL A 43 -11.87 10.49 1.52
CA VAL A 43 -12.40 11.31 2.61
C VAL A 43 -13.84 10.92 2.95
N ASN A 44 -14.69 10.70 1.95
CA ASN A 44 -16.08 10.31 2.20
C ASN A 44 -16.24 8.84 2.59
N THR A 45 -15.37 7.95 2.09
CA THR A 45 -15.45 6.51 2.32
C THR A 45 -14.80 6.07 3.63
N SER A 46 -13.66 6.68 3.98
CA SER A 46 -12.86 6.27 5.16
C SER A 46 -12.79 7.34 6.24
N GLY A 47 -13.28 8.55 5.97
CA GLY A 47 -13.25 9.68 6.90
C GLY A 47 -12.00 10.54 6.74
N LYS A 48 -12.16 11.85 6.95
CA LYS A 48 -11.06 12.82 6.89
C LYS A 48 -9.94 12.47 7.86
N ASP A 49 -10.29 12.09 9.09
CA ASP A 49 -9.32 11.78 10.15
C ASP A 49 -8.40 10.61 9.77
N VAL A 50 -8.90 9.63 9.02
CA VAL A 50 -8.09 8.51 8.52
C VAL A 50 -7.10 8.99 7.47
N VAL A 51 -7.54 9.84 6.54
CA VAL A 51 -6.67 10.41 5.49
C VAL A 51 -5.62 11.33 6.11
N ASP A 52 -6.00 12.16 7.07
CA ASP A 52 -5.08 13.03 7.81
C ASP A 52 -4.05 12.22 8.60
N ALA A 53 -4.46 11.14 9.27
CA ALA A 53 -3.57 10.25 9.99
C ALA A 53 -2.57 9.56 9.05
N VAL A 54 -3.00 9.15 7.85
CA VAL A 54 -2.13 8.61 6.81
C VAL A 54 -1.04 9.62 6.43
N TYR A 55 -1.40 10.86 6.12
CA TYR A 55 -0.41 11.87 5.73
C TYR A 55 0.47 12.32 6.90
N THR A 56 -0.05 12.30 8.12
CA THR A 56 0.74 12.58 9.32
C THR A 56 1.82 11.52 9.52
N ALA A 57 1.46 10.24 9.39
CA ALA A 57 2.40 9.13 9.57
C ALA A 57 3.34 8.92 8.37
N ALA A 58 2.86 9.16 7.15
CA ALA A 58 3.61 9.04 5.91
C ALA A 58 3.38 10.28 5.03
N PRO A 59 4.16 11.36 5.22
CA PRO A 59 3.97 12.63 4.51
C PRO A 59 4.01 12.57 2.99
N GLY A 60 4.63 11.53 2.41
CA GLY A 60 4.56 11.31 0.98
C GLY A 60 3.84 10.02 0.60
N ALA A 61 2.84 9.62 1.38
CA ALA A 61 1.85 8.64 0.97
C ALA A 61 1.21 9.06 -0.37
N ILE A 62 0.96 8.07 -1.23
CA ILE A 62 0.23 8.24 -2.47
C ILE A 62 -1.20 7.78 -2.20
N VAL A 63 -2.11 8.73 -1.97
CA VAL A 63 -3.55 8.45 -1.85
C VAL A 63 -4.21 8.77 -3.19
N HIS A 64 -4.57 7.72 -3.94
CA HIS A 64 -5.14 7.82 -5.28
C HIS A 64 -6.67 7.72 -5.22
N ASP A 65 -7.36 8.83 -5.51
CA ASP A 65 -8.82 8.83 -5.59
C ASP A 65 -9.28 8.28 -6.95
N THR A 66 -9.81 7.06 -6.95
CA THR A 66 -10.25 6.42 -8.20
C THR A 66 -11.51 7.03 -8.81
N LYS A 67 -12.27 7.82 -8.06
CA LYS A 67 -13.48 8.49 -8.54
C LYS A 67 -13.13 9.75 -9.33
N GLU A 68 -12.12 10.48 -8.89
CA GLU A 68 -11.64 11.71 -9.53
C GLU A 68 -10.56 11.44 -10.58
N GLN A 69 -9.63 10.53 -10.28
CA GLN A 69 -8.41 10.31 -11.09
C GLN A 69 -8.48 9.03 -11.95
N GLY A 70 -9.58 8.28 -11.88
CA GLY A 70 -9.72 6.99 -12.56
C GLY A 70 -8.89 5.88 -11.90
N ARG A 71 -8.91 4.66 -12.47
CA ARG A 71 -8.14 3.53 -11.93
C ARG A 71 -6.65 3.69 -12.23
N PRO A 72 -5.75 3.62 -11.22
CA PRO A 72 -4.32 3.75 -11.46
C PRO A 72 -3.73 2.47 -12.05
N ASP A 73 -2.56 2.62 -12.69
CA ASP A 73 -1.61 1.51 -12.81
C ASP A 73 -0.93 1.28 -11.46
N LEU A 74 -1.54 0.41 -10.65
CA LEU A 74 -1.07 0.12 -9.31
C LEU A 74 0.32 -0.52 -9.30
N VAL A 75 0.69 -1.27 -10.34
CA VAL A 75 2.02 -1.89 -10.45
C VAL A 75 3.07 -0.81 -10.65
N ARG A 76 2.82 0.13 -11.57
CA ARG A 76 3.71 1.26 -11.81
C ARG A 76 3.83 2.16 -10.58
N GLN A 77 2.73 2.56 -9.96
CA GLN A 77 2.78 3.40 -8.75
C GLN A 77 3.54 2.71 -7.60
N THR A 78 3.35 1.41 -7.43
CA THR A 78 4.09 0.63 -6.43
C THR A 78 5.58 0.60 -6.76
N TRP A 79 5.94 0.34 -8.03
CA TRP A 79 7.34 0.34 -8.48
C TRP A 79 8.01 1.69 -8.25
N ASP A 80 7.37 2.78 -8.68
CA ASP A 80 7.90 4.12 -8.53
C ASP A 80 8.10 4.47 -7.04
N ALA A 81 7.17 4.07 -6.18
CA ALA A 81 7.28 4.21 -4.73
C ALA A 81 8.42 3.37 -4.14
N VAL A 82 8.61 2.12 -4.59
CA VAL A 82 9.72 1.26 -4.17
C VAL A 82 11.06 1.91 -4.53
N GLN A 83 11.21 2.39 -5.75
CA GLN A 83 12.46 3.01 -6.20
C GLN A 83 12.77 4.32 -5.46
N ALA A 84 11.77 5.20 -5.34
CA ALA A 84 11.94 6.48 -4.66
C ALA A 84 12.22 6.32 -3.15
N PHE A 85 11.62 5.31 -2.52
CA PHE A 85 11.81 5.02 -1.10
C PHE A 85 12.95 4.02 -0.82
N GLN A 86 13.50 3.42 -1.88
CA GLN A 86 14.44 2.29 -1.86
C GLN A 86 13.96 1.14 -0.97
N ALA A 87 12.69 0.76 -1.07
CA ALA A 87 12.07 -0.23 -0.18
C ALA A 87 12.67 -1.64 -0.38
N GLU A 88 12.77 -2.40 0.71
CA GLU A 88 13.26 -3.78 0.70
C GLU A 88 12.16 -4.80 0.37
N ALA A 89 10.91 -4.42 0.61
CA ALA A 89 9.75 -5.27 0.38
C ALA A 89 8.48 -4.46 0.14
N VAL A 90 7.49 -5.12 -0.46
CA VAL A 90 6.12 -4.61 -0.66
C VAL A 90 5.14 -5.47 0.12
N ILE A 91 4.21 -4.86 0.86
CA ILE A 91 3.13 -5.58 1.54
C ILE A 91 1.79 -5.12 0.97
N VAL A 92 0.99 -6.04 0.45
CA VAL A 92 -0.22 -5.75 -0.34
C VAL A 92 -1.47 -6.25 0.37
N ILE A 93 -2.41 -5.33 0.64
CA ILE A 93 -3.74 -5.62 1.19
C ILE A 93 -4.80 -5.13 0.21
N SER A 94 -5.33 -6.05 -0.58
CA SER A 94 -6.25 -5.77 -1.68
C SER A 94 -7.08 -7.02 -2.05
N ASN A 95 -8.06 -6.86 -2.94
CA ASN A 95 -8.68 -7.98 -3.64
C ASN A 95 -7.67 -8.83 -4.44
N GLU A 96 -8.05 -10.07 -4.73
CA GLU A 96 -7.24 -11.07 -5.43
C GLU A 96 -6.63 -10.55 -6.73
N LYS A 97 -7.45 -9.98 -7.61
CA LYS A 97 -7.02 -9.52 -8.93
C LYS A 97 -5.88 -8.51 -8.83
N SER A 98 -5.99 -7.53 -7.95
CA SER A 98 -4.96 -6.48 -7.84
C SER A 98 -3.75 -6.98 -7.06
N THR A 99 -3.95 -7.81 -6.03
CA THR A 99 -2.84 -8.43 -5.30
C THR A 99 -1.98 -9.30 -6.21
N LYS A 100 -2.57 -10.21 -7.00
CA LYS A 100 -1.84 -11.05 -7.96
C LYS A 100 -1.04 -10.21 -8.95
N LYS A 101 -1.61 -9.11 -9.45
CA LYS A 101 -0.92 -8.18 -10.36
C LYS A 101 0.28 -7.49 -9.72
N VAL A 102 0.13 -6.97 -8.50
CA VAL A 102 1.21 -6.29 -7.79
C VAL A 102 2.30 -7.27 -7.39
N VAL A 103 1.93 -8.44 -6.85
CA VAL A 103 2.86 -9.52 -6.50
C VAL A 103 3.71 -9.89 -7.71
N TYR A 104 3.07 -10.30 -8.82
CA TYR A 104 3.78 -10.65 -10.05
C TYR A 104 4.65 -9.49 -10.58
N GLY A 105 4.10 -8.27 -10.55
CA GLY A 105 4.81 -7.07 -11.00
C GLY A 105 6.07 -6.76 -10.17
N MET A 106 6.05 -7.00 -8.87
CA MET A 106 7.20 -6.76 -8.00
C MET A 106 8.22 -7.91 -8.06
N GLU A 107 7.76 -9.17 -8.07
CA GLU A 107 8.64 -10.34 -8.19
C GLU A 107 9.48 -10.29 -9.47
N THR A 108 8.84 -9.99 -10.60
CA THR A 108 9.53 -9.85 -11.90
C THR A 108 10.55 -8.71 -11.96
N ARG A 109 10.54 -7.83 -10.96
CA ARG A 109 11.49 -6.72 -10.79
C ARG A 109 12.47 -6.95 -9.64
N GLY A 110 12.48 -8.15 -9.05
CA GLY A 110 13.38 -8.52 -7.96
C GLY A 110 13.01 -7.93 -6.60
N VAL A 111 11.77 -7.45 -6.43
CA VAL A 111 11.27 -6.88 -5.16
C VAL A 111 10.38 -7.90 -4.47
N PRO A 112 10.72 -8.35 -3.25
CA PRO A 112 9.90 -9.28 -2.47
C PRO A 112 8.50 -8.71 -2.14
N PRO A 113 7.41 -9.31 -2.64
CA PRO A 113 6.06 -8.88 -2.30
C PRO A 113 5.38 -9.87 -1.34
N TYR A 114 4.57 -9.34 -0.43
CA TYR A 114 3.82 -10.10 0.56
C TYR A 114 2.34 -9.72 0.46
N GLY A 115 1.53 -10.58 -0.14
CA GLY A 115 0.08 -10.44 -0.23
C GLY A 115 -0.63 -11.66 0.31
N ALA A 116 -1.95 -11.63 0.32
CA ALA A 116 -2.74 -12.84 0.55
C ALA A 116 -2.39 -13.91 -0.53
N ILE A 117 -2.53 -15.18 -0.15
CA ILE A 117 -2.39 -16.35 -1.03
C ILE A 117 -3.79 -16.94 -1.24
N TRP A 118 -4.06 -17.40 -2.45
CA TRP A 118 -5.32 -18.07 -2.82
C TRP A 118 -4.98 -19.50 -3.25
N ASP A 119 -5.09 -20.42 -2.30
CA ASP A 119 -4.74 -21.85 -2.44
C ASP A 119 -5.95 -22.80 -2.26
N SER A 120 -7.16 -22.25 -2.18
CA SER A 120 -8.44 -22.98 -2.07
C SER A 120 -9.03 -23.40 -3.41
#